data_AF-A0A5M9GWB0-F1
#
_entry.id   AF-A0A5M9GWB0-F1
#
_cell.length_a   1.000
_cell.length_b   1.000
_cell.length_c   1.000
_cell.angle_alpha   90.00
_cell.angle_beta   90.00
_cell.angle_gamma   90.00
#
_symmetry.space_group_name_H-M   'P 1'
#
loop_
_entity.id
_entity.type
_entity.pdbx_description
1 polymer ?
#
loop_
_entity_poly.entity_id
_entity_poly.type
_entity_poly.pdbx_seq_one_letter_code
_entity_poly.pdbx_strand_id
1 'polypeptide(L)'
;MKVNLKLFLGGQQVKRSLKEIKLVLYMAKQQGLVFYKENIFSLQHGDDFDLYFVGRPSFQTKANAFPISVSEYQMFDTKDKYLAFLQRCYKRYYPKEKMSKKILLSYELDNPFIGREYIWFYKK
;
A
#
# COMPACT_ATOMS: atom_id res chain seq x y z
N MET A 1 0.34 -1.70 8.33
CA MET A 1 0.86 -1.71 9.70
C MET A 1 1.08 -0.27 10.07
N LYS A 2 0.57 0.16 11.22
CA LYS A 2 0.81 1.54 11.65
C LYS A 2 2.25 1.68 12.15
N VAL A 3 2.99 2.63 11.58
CA VAL A 3 4.39 2.90 11.91
C VAL A 3 4.64 4.39 11.95
N ASN A 4 5.73 4.79 12.59
CA ASN A 4 6.28 6.14 12.49
C ASN A 4 7.76 6.09 12.09
N LEU A 5 8.29 7.24 11.68
CA LEU A 5 9.65 7.33 11.16
C LEU A 5 10.73 7.05 12.24
N LYS A 6 10.41 7.20 13.54
CA LYS A 6 11.35 6.86 14.62
C LYS A 6 11.71 5.39 14.65
N LEU A 7 10.78 4.50 14.29
CA LEU A 7 11.02 3.05 14.25
C LEU A 7 12.14 2.65 13.29
N PHE A 8 12.44 3.49 12.29
CA PHE A 8 13.46 3.24 11.27
C PHE A 8 14.81 3.89 11.55
N LEU A 9 14.93 4.68 12.64
CA LEU A 9 16.18 5.37 13.02
C LEU A 9 17.26 4.44 13.59
N GLY A 10 16.95 3.14 13.76
CA GLY A 10 17.86 2.14 14.29
C GLY A 10 18.07 2.27 15.81
N GLY A 11 18.28 1.12 16.47
CA GLY A 11 18.92 1.12 17.79
C GLY A 11 20.38 1.57 17.70
N GLN A 12 21.06 1.69 18.86
CA GLN A 12 22.35 2.37 19.12
C GLN A 12 23.50 2.22 18.08
N GLN A 13 23.45 1.28 17.13
CA GLN A 13 24.56 0.97 16.22
C GLN A 13 24.49 1.59 14.81
N VAL A 14 23.34 2.09 14.33
CA VAL A 14 23.26 2.77 13.01
C VAL A 14 22.31 3.96 13.09
N LYS A 15 22.83 5.15 13.41
CA LYS A 15 22.05 6.39 13.37
C LYS A 15 21.85 6.81 11.91
N ARG A 16 20.70 6.49 11.33
CA ARG A 16 20.27 7.10 10.05
C ARG A 16 19.61 8.45 10.34
N SER A 17 19.83 9.42 9.47
CA SER A 17 19.09 10.68 9.48
C SER A 17 17.65 10.47 9.01
N LEU A 18 16.74 11.37 9.41
CA LEU A 18 15.36 11.39 8.91
C LEU A 18 15.30 11.46 7.38
N LYS A 19 16.21 12.24 6.78
CA LYS A 19 16.30 12.42 5.32
C LYS A 19 16.62 11.11 4.62
N GLU A 20 17.57 10.33 5.13
CA GLU A 20 17.93 9.02 4.58
C GLU A 20 16.78 8.03 4.67
N ILE A 21 16.05 7.99 5.79
CA ILE A 21 14.89 7.09 5.95
C ILE A 21 13.80 7.44 4.93
N LYS A 22 13.48 8.73 4.80
CA LYS A 22 12.48 9.20 3.82
C LYS A 22 12.89 8.81 2.40
N LEU A 23 14.17 8.97 2.06
CA LEU A 23 14.71 8.58 0.76
C LEU A 23 14.62 7.06 0.53
N VAL A 24 14.98 6.25 1.52
CA VAL A 24 14.88 4.78 1.44
C VAL A 24 13.44 4.34 1.23
N LEU A 25 12.50 4.88 2.01
CA LEU A 25 11.08 4.56 1.87
C LEU A 25 10.49 5.04 0.55
N TYR A 26 10.96 6.17 0.03
CA TYR A 26 10.60 6.65 -1.30
C TYR A 26 11.09 5.67 -2.38
N MET A 27 12.37 5.32 -2.37
CA MET A 27 12.96 4.39 -3.34
C MET A 27 12.31 3.01 -3.28
N ALA A 28 12.05 2.50 -2.08
CA ALA A 28 11.35 1.22 -1.89
C ALA A 28 9.91 1.25 -2.43
N LYS A 29 9.21 2.40 -2.34
CA LYS A 29 7.90 2.58 -2.98
C LYS A 29 7.98 2.62 -4.50
N GLN A 30 8.98 3.29 -5.06
CA GLN A 30 9.21 3.30 -6.51
C GLN A 30 9.53 1.89 -7.06
N GLN A 31 10.27 1.10 -6.29
CA GLN A 31 10.61 -0.29 -6.62
C GLN A 31 9.46 -1.28 -6.39
N GLY A 32 8.36 -0.87 -5.76
CA GLY A 32 7.23 -1.76 -5.52
C GLY A 32 7.37 -2.69 -4.31
N LEU A 33 8.30 -2.40 -3.39
CA LEU A 33 8.51 -3.22 -2.19
C LEU A 33 7.53 -2.87 -1.06
N VAL A 34 7.30 -1.57 -0.87
CA VAL A 34 6.45 -1.04 0.20
C VAL A 34 5.57 0.09 -0.29
N PHE A 35 4.42 0.29 0.36
CA PHE A 35 3.45 1.30 -0.03
C PHE A 35 2.83 1.99 1.17
N TYR A 36 2.43 3.25 0.99
CA TYR A 36 1.82 4.13 1.97
C TYR A 36 1.10 5.26 1.21
N LYS A 37 0.00 5.81 1.75
CA LYS A 37 -0.84 6.80 1.05
C LYS A 37 -0.19 8.19 1.07
N GLU A 38 0.50 8.49 2.15
CA GLU A 38 1.03 9.79 2.53
C GLU A 38 2.22 10.22 1.66
N ASN A 39 2.47 11.54 1.61
CA ASN A 39 3.74 12.06 1.12
C ASN A 39 4.82 11.88 2.19
N ILE A 40 5.76 10.96 1.96
CA ILE A 40 6.81 10.64 2.94
C ILE A 40 7.66 11.86 3.32
N PHE A 41 7.80 12.84 2.43
CA PHE A 41 8.62 14.02 2.68
C PHE A 41 7.95 15.02 3.62
N SER A 42 6.62 15.04 3.72
CA SER A 42 5.90 15.90 4.65
C SER A 42 5.81 15.33 6.07
N LEU A 43 5.99 14.01 6.24
CA LEU A 43 5.89 13.36 7.55
C LEU A 43 7.03 13.75 8.51
N GLN A 44 6.68 14.01 9.76
CA GLN A 44 7.60 14.24 10.87
C GLN A 44 7.90 12.93 11.60
N HIS A 45 8.86 12.97 12.53
CA HIS A 45 9.28 11.79 13.29
C HIS A 45 8.12 11.08 14.03
N GLY A 46 7.20 11.85 14.60
CA GLY A 46 6.09 11.33 15.40
C GLY A 46 4.85 10.97 14.60
N ASP A 47 4.82 11.25 13.30
CA ASP A 47 3.61 11.03 12.50
C ASP A 47 3.45 9.54 12.19
N ASP A 48 2.30 9.02 12.58
CA ASP A 48 1.90 7.66 12.27
C ASP A 48 1.34 7.59 10.85
N PHE A 49 1.72 6.55 10.12
CA PHE A 49 1.17 6.24 8.80
C PHE A 49 1.03 4.74 8.59
N ASP A 50 0.19 4.34 7.64
CA ASP A 50 -0.01 2.93 7.29
C ASP A 50 1.03 2.48 6.24
N LEU A 51 1.93 1.59 6.65
CA LEU A 51 2.90 0.94 5.77
C LEU A 51 2.42 -0.47 5.36
N TYR A 52 2.48 -0.75 4.05
CA TYR A 52 2.10 -2.00 3.42
C TYR A 52 3.30 -2.65 2.73
N PHE A 53 3.35 -3.99 2.73
CA PHE A 53 4.37 -4.77 2.02
C PHE A 53 3.72 -5.56 0.91
N VAL A 54 4.32 -5.58 -0.28
CA VAL A 54 3.65 -6.16 -1.45
C VAL A 54 3.37 -7.66 -1.34
N GLY A 55 4.28 -8.42 -0.73
CA GLY A 55 4.18 -9.88 -0.69
C GLY A 55 3.11 -10.41 0.26
N ARG A 56 2.78 -9.66 1.32
CA ARG A 56 1.72 -10.03 2.27
C ARG A 56 1.35 -8.86 3.19
N PRO A 57 0.10 -8.76 3.64
CA PRO A 57 -0.26 -7.83 4.70
C PRO A 57 0.45 -8.22 6.00
N SER A 58 0.95 -7.22 6.73
CA SER A 58 1.38 -7.46 8.12
C SER A 58 0.16 -7.73 9.00
N PHE A 59 0.33 -8.55 10.04
CA PHE A 59 -0.73 -8.95 10.98
C PHE A 59 -1.50 -7.77 11.61
N GLN A 60 -0.87 -6.60 11.71
CA GLN A 60 -1.45 -5.39 12.31
C GLN A 60 -1.93 -4.38 11.25
N THR A 61 -2.02 -4.78 9.98
CA THR A 61 -2.35 -3.88 8.89
C THR A 61 -3.84 -3.78 8.69
N LYS A 62 -4.40 -2.58 8.86
CA LYS A 62 -5.76 -2.30 8.41
C LYS A 62 -5.85 -2.52 6.90
N ALA A 63 -6.92 -3.16 6.45
CA ALA A 63 -7.20 -3.33 5.03
C ALA A 63 -7.74 -2.02 4.43
N ASN A 64 -6.84 -1.04 4.30
CA ASN A 64 -7.09 0.24 3.63
C ASN A 64 -6.30 0.38 2.32
N ALA A 65 -5.52 -0.62 1.92
CA ALA A 65 -4.84 -0.63 0.63
C ALA A 65 -4.58 -2.06 0.15
N PHE A 66 -4.60 -2.30 -1.16
CA PHE A 66 -4.18 -3.59 -1.71
C PHE A 66 -3.45 -3.43 -3.05
N PRO A 67 -2.43 -4.28 -3.32
CA PRO A 67 -1.70 -4.30 -4.58
C PRO A 67 -2.42 -5.14 -5.65
N ILE A 68 -2.13 -4.79 -6.90
CA ILE A 68 -2.30 -5.64 -8.09
C ILE A 68 -1.01 -5.57 -8.89
N SER A 69 -0.48 -6.69 -9.36
CA SER A 69 0.67 -6.64 -10.28
C SER A 69 0.26 -5.95 -11.59
N VAL A 70 1.12 -5.08 -12.11
CA VAL A 70 0.91 -4.46 -13.43
C VAL A 70 0.76 -5.54 -14.52
N SER A 71 1.49 -6.66 -14.40
CA SER A 71 1.39 -7.78 -15.35
C SER A 71 0.06 -8.53 -15.29
N GLU A 72 -0.65 -8.45 -14.16
CA GLU A 72 -1.96 -9.08 -13.98
C GLU A 72 -3.11 -8.12 -14.24
N TYR A 73 -2.84 -6.82 -14.40
CA TYR A 73 -3.86 -5.81 -14.61
C TYR A 73 -4.46 -5.95 -16.00
N GLN A 74 -5.79 -5.98 -16.07
CA GLN A 74 -6.54 -6.18 -17.30
C GLN A 74 -7.54 -5.05 -17.48
N MET A 75 -7.82 -4.70 -18.75
CA MET A 75 -8.94 -3.86 -19.09
C MET A 75 -10.22 -4.71 -19.12
N PHE A 76 -11.33 -4.15 -18.65
CA PHE A 76 -12.62 -4.85 -18.58
C PHE A 76 -13.72 -4.02 -19.23
N ASP A 77 -14.55 -4.68 -20.04
CA ASP A 77 -15.66 -4.01 -20.76
C ASP A 77 -16.77 -3.51 -19.84
N THR A 78 -16.89 -4.07 -18.63
CA THR A 78 -17.95 -3.72 -17.69
C THR A 78 -17.41 -3.49 -16.29
N LYS A 79 -18.05 -2.56 -15.57
CA LYS A 79 -17.74 -2.25 -14.18
C LYS A 79 -17.89 -3.48 -13.28
N ASP A 80 -18.87 -4.34 -13.54
CA ASP A 80 -19.06 -5.55 -12.75
C ASP A 80 -17.93 -6.56 -12.91
N LYS A 81 -17.44 -6.77 -14.14
CA LYS A 81 -16.25 -7.61 -14.39
C LYS A 81 -15.02 -7.03 -13.69
N TYR A 82 -14.84 -5.71 -13.78
CA TYR A 82 -13.74 -5.03 -13.09
C TYR A 82 -13.80 -5.19 -11.58
N LEU A 83 -14.95 -4.95 -10.94
CA LEU A 83 -15.13 -5.13 -9.50
C LEU A 83 -14.93 -6.59 -9.07
N ALA A 84 -15.36 -7.56 -9.88
CA ALA A 84 -15.11 -8.97 -9.61
C ALA A 84 -13.60 -9.30 -9.67
N PHE A 85 -12.87 -8.74 -10.62
CA PHE A 85 -11.41 -8.85 -10.70
C PHE A 85 -10.74 -8.26 -9.46
N LEU A 86 -11.06 -7.01 -9.10
CA LEU A 86 -10.52 -6.34 -7.91
C LEU A 86 -10.83 -7.14 -6.63
N GLN A 87 -12.03 -7.73 -6.54
CA GLN A 87 -12.41 -8.57 -5.40
C GLN A 87 -11.50 -9.80 -5.27
N ARG A 88 -11.12 -10.43 -6.39
CA ARG A 88 -10.19 -11.57 -6.38
C ARG A 88 -8.79 -11.14 -5.92
N CYS A 89 -8.28 -10.03 -6.45
CA CYS A 89 -6.98 -9.48 -6.05
C CYS A 89 -6.96 -9.13 -4.56
N TYR A 90 -8.00 -8.46 -4.06
CA TYR A 90 -8.13 -8.16 -2.64
C TYR A 90 -8.14 -9.43 -1.79
N LYS A 91 -8.95 -10.43 -2.14
CA LYS A 91 -9.04 -11.68 -1.37
C LYS A 91 -7.72 -12.44 -1.38
N ARG A 92 -6.96 -12.38 -2.47
CA ARG A 92 -5.63 -12.98 -2.55
C ARG A 92 -4.68 -12.32 -1.55
N TYR A 93 -4.72 -11.00 -1.44
CA TYR A 93 -3.85 -10.26 -0.53
C TYR A 93 -4.33 -10.32 0.93
N TYR A 94 -5.64 -10.27 1.18
CA TYR A 94 -6.28 -10.37 2.50
C TYR A 94 -7.20 -11.60 2.60
N PRO A 95 -6.64 -12.82 2.71
CA PRO A 95 -7.44 -14.06 2.67
C PRO A 95 -8.41 -14.23 3.84
N LYS A 96 -8.18 -13.52 4.95
CA LYS A 96 -9.01 -13.59 6.17
C LYS A 96 -10.10 -12.51 6.23
N GLU A 97 -10.05 -11.51 5.34
CA GLU A 97 -10.98 -10.38 5.37
C GLU A 97 -12.20 -10.64 4.49
N LYS A 98 -13.39 -10.31 5.00
CA LYS A 98 -14.61 -10.37 4.20
C LYS A 98 -14.61 -9.21 3.21
N MET A 99 -14.77 -9.51 1.92
CA MET A 99 -14.84 -8.51 0.86
C MET A 99 -16.16 -8.61 0.09
N SER A 100 -16.85 -7.47 -0.03
CA SER A 100 -18.06 -7.28 -0.83
C SER A 100 -17.86 -6.15 -1.84
N LYS A 101 -18.68 -6.10 -2.90
CA LYS A 101 -18.65 -5.00 -3.88
C LYS A 101 -18.81 -3.62 -3.22
N LYS A 102 -19.65 -3.50 -2.19
CA LYS A 102 -19.85 -2.24 -1.44
C LYS A 102 -18.56 -1.78 -0.76
N ILE A 103 -17.76 -2.70 -0.22
CA ILE A 103 -16.48 -2.37 0.40
C ILE A 103 -15.48 -1.91 -0.67
N LEU A 104 -15.41 -2.55 -1.84
CA LEU A 104 -14.54 -2.10 -2.94
C LEU A 104 -14.85 -0.68 -3.41
N LEU A 105 -16.13 -0.27 -3.41
CA LEU A 105 -16.52 1.08 -3.80
C LEU A 105 -16.06 2.17 -2.80
N SER A 106 -15.60 1.78 -1.61
CA SER A 106 -14.94 2.67 -0.66
C SER A 106 -13.46 2.93 -1.00
N TYR A 107 -12.93 2.34 -2.07
CA TYR A 107 -11.58 2.57 -2.56
C TYR A 107 -11.55 3.59 -3.72
N GLU A 108 -10.41 4.26 -3.87
CA GLU A 108 -10.08 5.16 -4.97
C GLU A 108 -9.77 4.34 -6.23
N LEU A 109 -10.82 3.86 -6.90
CA LEU A 109 -10.69 2.98 -8.07
C LEU A 109 -10.25 3.69 -9.36
N ASP A 110 -10.52 4.99 -9.44
CA ASP A 110 -10.26 5.80 -10.63
C ASP A 110 -8.87 6.47 -10.60
N ASN A 111 -8.29 6.62 -9.41
CA ASN A 111 -6.99 7.26 -9.19
C ASN A 111 -6.05 6.38 -8.34
N PRO A 112 -5.77 5.13 -8.76
CA PRO A 112 -4.83 4.30 -8.01
C PRO A 112 -3.40 4.86 -8.15
N PHE A 113 -2.55 4.54 -7.18
CA PHE A 113 -1.13 4.79 -7.33
C PHE A 113 -0.52 3.75 -8.27
N ILE A 114 0.11 4.19 -9.35
CA ILE A 114 0.78 3.32 -10.31
C ILE A 114 2.28 3.34 -10.02
N GLY A 115 2.79 2.24 -9.47
CA GLY A 115 4.22 1.99 -9.34
C GLY A 115 4.78 1.22 -10.53
N ARG A 116 6.08 0.89 -10.49
CA ARG A 116 6.75 0.17 -11.58
C ARG A 116 6.19 -1.23 -11.81
N GLU A 117 6.00 -1.98 -10.73
CA GLU A 117 5.57 -3.40 -10.80
C GLU A 117 4.14 -3.61 -10.30
N TYR A 118 3.59 -2.65 -9.53
CA TYR A 118 2.30 -2.80 -8.87
C TYR A 118 1.46 -1.54 -8.94
N ILE A 119 0.16 -1.74 -9.03
CA ILE A 119 -0.89 -0.72 -8.91
C ILE A 119 -1.53 -0.86 -7.53
N TRP A 120 -1.70 0.26 -6.83
CA TRP A 120 -2.20 0.29 -5.46
C TRP A 120 -3.50 1.06 -5.36
N PHE A 121 -4.51 0.38 -4.84
CA PHE A 121 -5.80 0.95 -4.55
C PHE A 121 -5.86 1.29 -3.07
N TYR A 122 -6.01 2.57 -2.76
CA TYR A 122 -6.20 3.04 -1.38
C TYR A 122 -7.68 3.22 -1.10
N LYS A 123 -8.05 3.01 0.16
CA LYS A 123 -9.36 3.39 0.67
C LYS A 123 -9.47 4.92 0.69
N LYS A 124 -10.64 5.43 0.34
CA LYS A 124 -10.97 6.87 0.39
C LYS A 124 -10.78 7.39 1.81
#